data_AF-A0ABC8J7E0-F1
#
_entry.id   AF-A0ABC8J7E0-F1
#
_cell.length_a   1.000
_cell.length_b   1.000
_cell.length_c   1.000
_cell.angle_alpha   90.00
_cell.angle_beta   90.00
_cell.angle_gamma   90.00
#
_symmetry.space_group_name_H-M   'P 1'
#
loop_
_entity.id
_entity.type
_entity.pdbx_description
1 polymer ?
#
loop_
_entity_poly.entity_id
_entity_poly.type
_entity_poly.pdbx_seq_one_letter_code
_entity_poly.pdbx_strand_id
1 'polypeptide(L)'
;MLQQFLAGKLPCLPGELATYNDWENHLTTIFPEVRLKRYLEMRGADGGPWRRLCALPAFWVGLLYDEDILQAILDLTADWTPAEREMLRNKVPVTGLKTPFRDGLLKHVAEDVLKLAKDGLERRGYKEAGFLNAVAEVVRTGVTPAENLLEMYNGEWGKSVDPVFQELLY
;
A
#
# COMPACT_ATOMS: atom_id res chain seq x y z
N MET A 1 -18.11 -18.94 -10.62
CA MET A 1 -19.00 -18.03 -11.38
C MET A 1 -18.49 -17.81 -12.80
N LEU A 2 -17.37 -17.13 -13.02
CA LEU A 2 -16.92 -16.81 -14.38
C LEU A 2 -16.57 -18.06 -15.24
N GLN A 3 -15.94 -19.10 -14.68
CA GLN A 3 -15.69 -20.35 -15.41
C GLN A 3 -16.97 -20.97 -15.97
N GLN A 4 -18.10 -20.83 -15.27
CA GLN A 4 -19.41 -21.28 -15.76
C GLN A 4 -19.92 -20.37 -16.87
N PHE A 5 -19.68 -19.06 -16.80
CA PHE A 5 -20.06 -18.09 -17.84
C PHE A 5 -19.26 -18.30 -19.14
N LEU A 6 -17.96 -18.56 -19.03
CA LEU A 6 -17.11 -18.94 -20.17
C LEU A 6 -17.59 -20.22 -20.86
N ALA A 7 -18.22 -21.13 -20.10
CA ALA A 7 -18.77 -22.37 -20.62
C ALA A 7 -20.24 -22.26 -21.09
N GLY A 8 -20.86 -21.08 -21.06
CA GLY A 8 -22.27 -20.89 -21.40
C GLY A 8 -23.26 -21.49 -20.39
N LYS A 9 -22.80 -21.78 -19.17
CA LYS A 9 -23.54 -22.50 -18.12
C LYS A 9 -23.88 -21.60 -16.93
N LEU A 10 -23.88 -20.29 -17.10
CA LEU A 10 -24.20 -19.36 -16.01
C LEU A 10 -25.72 -19.31 -15.77
N PRO A 11 -26.23 -19.70 -14.58
CA PRO A 11 -27.69 -19.83 -14.38
C PRO A 11 -28.48 -18.53 -14.52
N CYS A 12 -27.89 -17.38 -14.19
CA CYS A 12 -28.55 -16.08 -14.32
C CYS A 12 -28.56 -15.52 -15.75
N LEU A 13 -27.77 -16.10 -16.66
CA LEU A 13 -27.72 -15.76 -18.09
C LEU A 13 -27.63 -17.05 -18.91
N PRO A 14 -28.73 -17.83 -19.02
CA PRO A 14 -28.70 -19.15 -19.63
C PRO A 14 -28.29 -19.12 -21.11
N GLY A 15 -27.25 -19.88 -21.48
CA GLY A 15 -26.79 -20.00 -22.87
C GLY A 15 -25.92 -18.86 -23.39
N GLU A 16 -25.80 -17.75 -22.64
CA GLU A 16 -24.95 -16.62 -22.99
C GLU A 16 -23.47 -16.93 -22.74
N LEU A 17 -22.59 -16.42 -23.61
CA LEU A 17 -21.15 -16.53 -23.49
C LEU A 17 -20.53 -15.20 -23.02
N ALA A 18 -19.54 -15.29 -22.14
CA ALA A 18 -18.86 -14.11 -21.61
C ALA A 18 -18.10 -13.34 -22.70
N THR A 19 -18.18 -12.02 -22.66
CA THR A 19 -17.39 -11.09 -23.49
C THR A 19 -16.12 -10.63 -22.79
N TYR A 20 -15.25 -9.89 -23.50
CA TYR A 20 -14.12 -9.19 -22.87
C TYR A 20 -14.56 -8.16 -21.83
N ASN A 21 -15.71 -7.49 -22.03
CA ASN A 21 -16.25 -6.55 -21.05
C ASN A 21 -16.69 -7.28 -19.78
N ASP A 22 -17.28 -8.48 -19.90
CA ASP A 22 -17.64 -9.30 -18.73
C ASP A 22 -16.40 -9.76 -17.97
N TRP A 23 -15.32 -10.09 -18.68
CA TRP A 23 -14.02 -10.39 -18.06
C TRP A 23 -13.45 -9.18 -17.32
N GLU A 24 -13.45 -7.99 -17.93
CA GLU A 24 -12.98 -6.75 -17.30
C GLU A 24 -13.82 -6.37 -16.07
N ASN A 25 -15.15 -6.55 -16.16
CA ASN A 25 -16.06 -6.38 -15.04
C ASN A 25 -15.74 -7.37 -13.92
N HIS A 26 -15.55 -8.65 -14.25
CA HIS A 26 -15.20 -9.67 -13.26
C HIS A 26 -13.89 -9.35 -12.55
N LEU A 27 -12.83 -8.98 -13.28
CA LEU A 27 -11.54 -8.58 -12.68
C LEU A 27 -11.69 -7.38 -11.71
N THR A 28 -12.66 -6.50 -11.96
CA THR A 28 -12.92 -5.33 -11.09
C THR A 28 -13.61 -5.72 -9.77
N THR A 29 -14.16 -6.94 -9.66
CA THR A 29 -14.79 -7.47 -8.43
C THR A 29 -13.82 -8.22 -7.51
N ILE A 30 -12.57 -8.42 -7.93
CA ILE A 30 -11.55 -9.08 -7.11
C ILE A 30 -10.80 -7.98 -6.33
N PHE A 31 -10.59 -8.17 -5.02
CA PHE A 31 -9.97 -7.16 -4.14
C PHE A 31 -8.81 -7.74 -3.30
N PRO A 32 -7.73 -8.22 -3.93
CA PRO A 32 -6.50 -8.57 -3.23
C PRO A 32 -5.73 -7.30 -2.80
N GLU A 33 -4.66 -7.47 -2.01
CA GLU A 33 -3.74 -6.37 -1.63
C GLU A 33 -3.04 -5.75 -2.86
N VAL A 34 -2.74 -6.57 -3.87
CA VAL A 34 -2.21 -6.15 -5.18
C VAL A 34 -3.03 -6.81 -6.28
N ARG A 35 -3.61 -6.01 -7.18
CA ARG A 35 -4.51 -6.51 -8.23
C ARG A 35 -3.88 -6.40 -9.60
N LEU A 36 -3.97 -7.48 -10.37
CA LEU A 36 -3.59 -7.52 -11.77
C LEU A 36 -4.82 -7.29 -12.67
N LYS A 37 -4.73 -6.29 -13.54
CA LYS A 37 -5.56 -6.11 -14.73
C LYS A 37 -4.62 -6.05 -15.95
N ARG A 38 -4.84 -5.12 -16.88
CA ARG A 38 -3.84 -4.74 -17.89
C ARG A 38 -2.65 -3.97 -17.28
N TYR A 39 -2.75 -3.64 -16.00
CA TYR A 39 -1.77 -2.96 -15.17
C TYR A 39 -1.85 -3.52 -13.75
N LEU A 40 -0.87 -3.20 -12.90
CA LEU A 40 -0.88 -3.55 -11.48
C LEU A 40 -1.47 -2.41 -10.66
N GLU A 41 -2.27 -2.76 -9.65
CA GLU A 41 -2.84 -1.82 -8.68
C GLU A 41 -2.35 -2.16 -7.28
N MET A 42 -1.76 -1.19 -6.60
CA MET A 42 -1.36 -1.29 -5.18
C MET A 42 -2.49 -0.77 -4.31
N ARG A 43 -3.05 -1.61 -3.43
CA ARG A 43 -4.36 -1.35 -2.79
C ARG A 43 -4.32 -1.24 -1.26
N GLY A 44 -3.15 -1.37 -0.65
CA GLY A 44 -2.99 -1.48 0.81
C GLY A 44 -2.81 -0.16 1.57
N ALA A 45 -3.12 1.00 0.98
CA ALA A 45 -2.89 2.30 1.61
C ALA A 45 -4.21 3.01 1.95
N ASP A 46 -4.25 3.61 3.14
CA ASP A 46 -5.36 4.47 3.57
C ASP A 46 -5.39 5.79 2.79
N GLY A 47 -6.59 6.38 2.71
CA GLY A 47 -6.73 7.77 2.28
C GLY A 47 -6.04 8.75 3.23
N GLY A 48 -5.72 9.94 2.75
CA GLY A 48 -5.05 10.95 3.57
C GLY A 48 -4.93 12.32 2.90
N PRO A 49 -4.36 13.31 3.61
CA PRO A 49 -4.19 14.66 3.09
C PRO A 49 -3.31 14.69 1.85
N TRP A 50 -3.43 15.76 1.05
CA TRP A 50 -2.85 15.87 -0.30
C TRP A 50 -1.38 15.45 -0.40
N ARG A 51 -0.53 15.79 0.59
CA ARG A 51 0.89 15.41 0.58
C ARG A 51 1.09 13.90 0.53
N ARG A 52 0.26 13.14 1.24
CA ARG A 52 0.29 11.67 1.25
C ARG A 52 -0.32 11.07 -0.01
N LEU A 53 -1.32 11.74 -0.60
CA LEU A 53 -1.83 11.35 -1.92
C LEU A 53 -0.75 11.44 -3.01
N CYS A 54 0.13 12.44 -2.96
CA CYS A 54 1.29 12.55 -3.86
C CYS A 54 2.41 11.55 -3.51
N ALA A 55 2.60 11.24 -2.22
CA ALA A 55 3.67 10.36 -1.78
C ALA A 55 3.43 8.88 -2.14
N LEU A 56 2.18 8.41 -2.11
CA LEU A 56 1.83 7.03 -2.41
C LEU A 56 2.27 6.56 -3.82
N PRO A 57 1.94 7.26 -4.93
CA PRO A 57 2.43 6.86 -6.24
C PRO A 57 3.95 7.01 -6.34
N ALA A 58 4.54 8.05 -5.75
CA ALA A 58 6.00 8.24 -5.75
C ALA A 58 6.73 7.07 -5.08
N PHE A 59 6.18 6.53 -3.98
CA PHE A 59 6.74 5.38 -3.27
C PHE A 59 6.82 4.15 -4.18
N TRP A 60 5.71 3.79 -4.84
CA TRP A 60 5.69 2.63 -5.73
C TRP A 60 6.48 2.82 -7.02
N VAL A 61 6.49 4.04 -7.60
CA VAL A 61 7.33 4.36 -8.75
C VAL A 61 8.81 4.20 -8.40
N GLY A 62 9.23 4.70 -7.23
CA GLY A 62 10.60 4.55 -6.76
C GLY A 62 11.04 3.10 -6.61
N LEU A 63 10.15 2.22 -6.15
CA LEU A 63 10.47 0.81 -5.92
C LEU A 63 10.41 -0.05 -7.18
N LEU A 64 9.48 0.24 -8.11
CA LEU A 64 9.12 -0.71 -9.17
C LEU A 64 9.62 -0.30 -10.55
N TYR A 65 9.97 0.97 -10.79
CA TYR A 65 10.27 1.50 -12.13
C TYR A 65 11.76 1.74 -12.38
N ASP A 66 12.63 1.25 -11.50
CA ASP A 66 14.06 1.10 -11.72
C ASP A 66 14.44 -0.37 -11.51
N GLU A 67 15.16 -0.96 -12.46
CA GLU A 67 15.42 -2.41 -12.49
C GLU A 67 16.32 -2.87 -11.33
N ASP A 68 17.35 -2.08 -10.99
CA ASP A 68 18.26 -2.41 -9.89
C ASP A 68 17.53 -2.29 -8.54
N ILE A 69 16.67 -1.28 -8.39
CA ILE A 69 15.87 -1.12 -7.17
C ILE A 69 14.83 -2.24 -7.04
N LEU A 70 14.19 -2.62 -8.15
CA LEU A 70 13.27 -3.75 -8.15
C LEU A 70 13.99 -5.04 -7.74
N GLN A 71 15.17 -5.30 -8.28
CA GLN A 71 15.99 -6.45 -7.88
C GLN A 71 16.38 -6.39 -6.40
N ALA A 72 16.79 -5.22 -5.90
CA ALA A 72 17.13 -5.06 -4.48
C ALA A 72 15.95 -5.36 -3.55
N ILE A 73 14.71 -5.01 -3.94
CA ILE A 73 13.50 -5.35 -3.18
C ILE A 73 13.19 -6.85 -3.24
N LEU A 74 13.39 -7.48 -4.40
CA LEU A 74 13.25 -8.93 -4.53
C LEU A 74 14.25 -9.65 -3.62
N ASP A 75 15.50 -9.19 -3.59
CA ASP A 75 16.55 -9.76 -2.73
C ASP A 75 16.24 -9.56 -1.24
N LEU A 76 15.78 -8.35 -0.85
CA LEU A 76 15.38 -8.03 0.53
C LEU A 76 14.25 -8.95 1.05
N THR A 77 13.36 -9.38 0.15
CA THR A 77 12.16 -10.17 0.50
C THR A 77 12.26 -11.64 0.10
N ALA A 78 13.39 -12.08 -0.46
CA ALA A 78 13.56 -13.39 -1.08
C ALA A 78 13.34 -14.55 -0.10
N ASP A 79 13.77 -14.39 1.16
CA ASP A 79 13.69 -15.42 2.19
C ASP A 79 12.43 -15.28 3.07
N TRP A 80 11.52 -14.34 2.76
CA TRP A 80 10.29 -14.19 3.52
C TRP A 80 9.36 -15.36 3.25
N THR A 81 8.92 -16.02 4.30
CA THR A 81 7.99 -17.14 4.20
C THR A 81 6.56 -16.65 3.92
N PRO A 82 5.69 -17.50 3.34
CA PRO A 82 4.27 -17.17 3.21
C PRO A 82 3.60 -16.81 4.55
N ALA A 83 3.99 -17.50 5.63
CA ALA A 83 3.46 -17.24 6.97
C ALA A 83 3.92 -15.88 7.52
N GLU A 84 5.17 -15.47 7.29
CA GLU A 84 5.67 -14.14 7.65
C GLU A 84 4.93 -13.03 6.91
N ARG A 85 4.70 -13.18 5.59
CA ARG A 85 3.93 -12.19 4.81
C ARG A 85 2.49 -12.04 5.32
N GLU A 86 1.83 -13.16 5.60
CA GLU A 86 0.47 -13.16 6.15
C GLU A 86 0.44 -12.61 7.59
N MET A 87 1.46 -12.89 8.39
CA MET A 87 1.61 -12.33 9.73
C MET A 87 1.70 -10.81 9.67
N LEU A 88 2.58 -10.27 8.81
CA LEU A 88 2.72 -8.82 8.65
C LEU A 88 1.39 -8.19 8.20
N ARG A 89 0.73 -8.77 7.20
CA ARG A 89 -0.59 -8.31 6.72
C ARG A 89 -1.60 -8.22 7.86
N ASN A 90 -1.65 -9.22 8.74
CA ASN A 90 -2.62 -9.26 9.84
C ASN A 90 -2.25 -8.38 11.04
N LYS A 91 -0.96 -8.11 11.27
CA LYS A 91 -0.48 -7.38 12.46
C LYS A 91 -0.31 -5.88 12.21
N VAL A 92 0.10 -5.46 11.01
CA VAL A 92 0.27 -4.04 10.65
C VAL A 92 -0.96 -3.18 10.92
N PRO A 93 -2.21 -3.62 10.67
CA PRO A 93 -3.39 -2.82 11.01
C PRO A 93 -3.51 -2.45 12.50
N VAL A 94 -2.87 -3.21 13.39
CA VAL A 94 -2.92 -2.97 14.84
C VAL A 94 -1.68 -2.24 15.33
N THR A 95 -0.49 -2.68 14.92
CA THR A 95 0.79 -2.22 15.49
C THR A 95 1.63 -1.35 14.55
N GLY A 96 1.21 -1.16 13.30
CA GLY A 96 1.92 -0.31 12.33
C GLY A 96 3.40 -0.68 12.19
N LEU A 97 4.27 0.32 12.19
CA LEU A 97 5.73 0.12 12.12
C LEU A 97 6.34 -0.47 13.40
N LYS A 98 5.58 -0.53 14.50
CA LYS A 98 5.98 -1.19 15.75
C LYS A 98 5.70 -2.70 15.74
N THR A 99 5.23 -3.25 14.62
CA THR A 99 5.06 -4.69 14.44
C THR A 99 6.42 -5.41 14.53
N PRO A 100 6.60 -6.38 15.45
CA PRO A 100 7.82 -7.19 15.49
C PRO A 100 8.02 -8.00 14.21
N PHE A 101 9.23 -8.00 13.68
CA PHE A 101 9.60 -8.77 12.51
C PHE A 101 11.05 -9.23 12.63
N ARG A 102 11.25 -10.56 12.68
CA ARG A 102 12.54 -11.23 12.87
C ARG A 102 13.30 -10.67 14.10
N ASP A 103 14.47 -10.10 13.89
CA ASP A 103 15.38 -9.55 14.91
C ASP A 103 15.07 -8.09 15.29
N GLY A 104 14.02 -7.49 14.71
CA GLY A 104 13.66 -6.11 15.00
C GLY A 104 12.18 -5.79 14.81
N LEU A 105 11.92 -4.58 14.31
CA LEU A 105 10.59 -4.07 14.02
C LEU A 105 10.44 -3.86 12.52
N LEU A 106 9.20 -3.87 12.04
CA LEU A 106 8.88 -3.51 10.66
C LEU A 106 9.39 -2.10 10.29
N LYS A 107 9.54 -1.21 11.28
CA LYS A 107 10.23 0.08 11.13
C LYS A 107 11.60 -0.05 10.46
N HIS A 108 12.43 -1.03 10.85
CA HIS A 108 13.79 -1.18 10.30
C HIS A 108 13.74 -1.57 8.83
N VAL A 109 12.84 -2.49 8.47
CA VAL A 109 12.58 -2.82 7.06
C VAL A 109 12.07 -1.59 6.29
N ALA A 110 11.19 -0.79 6.90
CA ALA A 110 10.67 0.43 6.27
C ALA A 110 11.76 1.49 6.02
N GLU A 111 12.81 1.55 6.84
CA GLU A 111 13.98 2.42 6.62
C GLU A 111 14.72 2.03 5.35
N ASP A 112 15.01 0.74 5.18
CA ASP A 112 15.67 0.21 3.98
C ASP A 112 14.79 0.39 2.74
N VAL A 113 13.50 0.06 2.82
CA VAL A 113 12.56 0.21 1.71
C VAL A 113 12.38 1.67 1.32
N LEU A 114 12.29 2.60 2.28
CA LEU A 114 12.18 4.03 1.97
C LEU A 114 13.45 4.55 1.29
N LYS A 115 14.62 4.09 1.71
CA LYS A 115 15.89 4.42 1.07
C LYS A 115 15.90 3.96 -0.38
N LEU A 116 15.53 2.70 -0.64
CA LEU A 116 15.42 2.14 -1.99
C LEU A 116 14.42 2.92 -2.86
N ALA A 117 13.25 3.28 -2.32
CA ALA A 117 12.26 4.08 -3.04
C ALA A 117 12.82 5.46 -3.43
N LYS A 118 13.56 6.12 -2.53
CA LYS A 118 14.22 7.40 -2.82
C LYS A 118 15.29 7.22 -3.91
N ASP A 119 16.13 6.21 -3.79
CA ASP A 119 17.20 5.94 -4.76
C ASP A 119 16.63 5.71 -6.17
N GLY A 120 15.52 4.98 -6.30
CA GLY A 120 14.85 4.79 -7.59
C GLY A 120 14.28 6.07 -8.20
N LEU A 121 13.72 6.96 -7.37
CA LEU A 121 13.27 8.28 -7.84
C LEU A 121 14.44 9.19 -8.26
N GLU A 122 15.57 9.13 -7.56
CA GLU A 122 16.78 9.86 -7.94
C GLU A 122 17.36 9.36 -9.27
N ARG A 123 17.42 8.04 -9.46
CA ARG A 123 17.89 7.40 -10.70
C ARG A 123 17.07 7.78 -11.93
N ARG A 124 15.76 8.03 -11.76
CA ARG A 124 14.89 8.54 -12.84
C ARG A 124 15.23 9.96 -13.29
N GLY A 125 15.91 10.76 -12.46
CA GLY A 125 16.42 12.08 -12.83
C GLY A 125 15.38 13.22 -12.89
N TYR A 126 14.12 12.99 -12.49
CA TYR A 126 13.04 13.97 -12.55
C TYR A 126 12.89 14.85 -11.29
N LYS A 127 13.78 14.69 -10.30
CA LYS A 127 13.74 15.38 -9.00
C LYS A 127 12.43 15.12 -8.21
N GLU A 128 11.96 13.88 -8.28
CA GLU A 128 10.68 13.43 -7.68
C GLU A 128 10.84 12.95 -6.22
N ALA A 129 12.06 12.74 -5.72
CA ALA A 129 12.30 12.18 -4.39
C ALA A 129 11.71 13.02 -3.24
N GLY A 130 11.51 14.33 -3.45
CA GLY A 130 10.88 15.23 -2.49
C GLY A 130 9.44 14.84 -2.12
N PHE A 131 8.72 14.10 -2.98
CA PHE A 131 7.39 13.59 -2.65
C PHE A 131 7.40 12.61 -1.47
N LEU A 132 8.52 11.91 -1.24
CA LEU A 132 8.67 10.96 -0.13
C LEU A 132 8.95 11.63 1.22
N ASN A 133 9.13 12.95 1.27
CA ASN A 133 9.30 13.68 2.54
C ASN A 133 8.10 13.50 3.48
N ALA A 134 6.89 13.34 2.93
CA ALA A 134 5.67 13.17 3.70
C ALA A 134 5.64 11.84 4.50
N VAL A 135 6.38 10.83 4.06
CA VAL A 135 6.47 9.51 4.73
C VAL A 135 7.81 9.29 5.42
N ALA A 136 8.82 10.11 5.13
CA ALA A 136 10.14 10.00 5.74
C ALA A 136 10.11 10.18 7.26
N GLU A 137 9.30 11.10 7.77
CA GLU A 137 9.16 11.33 9.20
C GLU A 137 8.49 10.15 9.93
N VAL A 138 7.50 9.54 9.29
CA VAL A 138 6.81 8.33 9.80
C VAL A 138 7.80 7.17 9.93
N VAL A 139 8.62 6.94 8.91
CA VAL A 139 9.64 5.88 8.92
C VAL A 139 10.71 6.17 9.98
N ARG A 140 11.20 7.42 10.05
CA ARG A 140 12.22 7.85 11.01
C ARG A 140 11.78 7.63 12.46
N THR A 141 10.55 8.04 12.79
CA THR A 141 10.01 7.97 14.16
C THR A 141 9.39 6.61 14.49
N GLY A 142 8.91 5.87 13.49
CA GLY A 142 8.08 4.69 13.71
C GLY A 142 6.68 5.02 14.21
N VAL A 143 6.24 6.27 14.08
CA VAL A 143 4.91 6.76 14.50
C VAL A 143 4.06 6.97 13.25
N THR A 144 3.00 6.19 13.14
CA THR A 144 2.07 6.25 12.02
C THR A 144 1.19 7.51 12.11
N PRO A 145 0.60 7.95 10.99
CA PRO A 145 -0.34 9.07 11.02
C PRO A 145 -1.55 8.80 11.93
N ALA A 146 -1.99 7.54 12.06
CA ALA A 146 -3.07 7.17 12.96
C ALA A 146 -2.69 7.38 14.43
N GLU A 147 -1.44 7.09 14.81
CA GLU A 147 -0.94 7.32 16.16
C GLU A 147 -0.88 8.81 16.51
N ASN A 148 -0.46 9.67 15.57
CA ASN A 148 -0.51 11.12 15.78
C ASN A 148 -1.95 11.61 16.06
N LEU A 149 -2.94 11.09 15.32
CA LEU A 149 -4.35 11.44 15.56
C LEU A 149 -4.85 10.92 16.91
N LEU A 150 -4.39 9.75 17.36
CA LEU A 150 -4.72 9.22 18.69
C LEU A 150 -4.10 10.06 19.80
N GLU A 151 -2.90 10.60 19.61
CA GLU A 151 -2.29 11.55 20.55
C GLU A 151 -3.09 12.85 20.63
N MET A 152 -3.48 13.44 19.50
CA MET A 152 -4.34 14.63 19.45
C MET A 152 -5.71 14.37 20.11
N TYR A 153 -6.33 13.23 19.78
CA TYR A 153 -7.60 12.78 20.37
C TYR A 153 -7.53 12.69 21.90
N ASN A 154 -6.50 12.03 22.44
CA ASN A 154 -6.35 11.88 23.89
C ASN A 154 -5.82 13.13 24.59
N GLY A 155 -5.22 14.06 23.85
CA GLY A 155 -4.67 15.32 24.32
C GLY A 155 -5.62 16.50 24.07
N GLU A 156 -5.19 17.39 23.17
CA GLU A 156 -5.81 18.68 22.91
C GLU A 156 -7.27 18.62 22.43
N TRP A 157 -7.70 17.51 21.82
CA TRP A 157 -9.10 17.36 21.37
C TRP A 157 -10.03 16.86 22.47
N GLY A 158 -9.52 16.54 23.65
CA GLY A 158 -10.34 16.18 24.81
C GLY A 158 -11.24 14.96 24.58
N LYS A 159 -10.75 13.95 23.85
CA LYS A 159 -11.48 12.75 23.43
C LYS A 159 -12.70 13.04 22.53
N SER A 160 -12.66 14.13 21.78
CA SER A 160 -13.59 14.38 20.67
C SER A 160 -12.92 14.08 19.33
N VAL A 161 -13.69 13.52 18.40
CA VAL A 161 -13.24 13.34 17.00
C VAL A 161 -13.60 14.54 16.14
N ASP A 162 -14.48 15.45 16.57
CA ASP A 162 -14.92 16.59 15.77
C ASP A 162 -13.77 17.45 15.20
N PRO A 163 -12.65 17.69 15.91
CA PRO A 163 -11.53 18.44 15.36
C PRO A 163 -10.85 17.76 14.16
N VAL A 164 -11.00 16.45 13.96
CA VAL A 164 -10.41 15.75 12.80
C VAL A 164 -10.95 16.29 11.47
N PHE A 165 -12.19 16.81 11.46
CA PHE A 165 -12.81 17.42 10.28
C PHE A 165 -12.22 18.79 9.93
N GLN A 166 -11.40 19.37 10.81
CA GLN A 166 -10.61 20.57 10.53
C GLN A 166 -9.16 20.19 10.24
N GLU A 167 -8.57 19.30 11.04
CA GLU A 167 -7.17 18.87 10.92
C GLU A 167 -6.87 18.17 9.58
N LEU A 168 -7.81 17.35 9.08
CA LEU A 168 -7.66 16.61 7.83
C LEU A 168 -8.54 17.15 6.69
N LEU A 169 -8.98 18.41 6.78
CA LEU A 169 -9.74 19.06 5.73
C LEU A 169 -8.88 19.23 4.45
N TYR A 170 -9.47 18.98 3.27
CA TYR A 170 -8.81 19.14 1.96
C TYR A 170 -8.80 20.57 1.47
#